data_AF-A0A967K6W9-F1
#
_entry.id   AF-A0A967K6W9-F1
#
_cell.length_a   1.000
_cell.length_b   1.000
_cell.length_c   1.000
_cell.angle_alpha   90.00
_cell.angle_beta   90.00
_cell.angle_gamma   90.00
#
_symmetry.space_group_name_H-M   'P 1'
#
loop_
_entity.id
_entity.type
_entity.pdbx_description
1 polymer ?
#
loop_
_entity_poly.entity_id
_entity_poly.type
_entity_poly.pdbx_seq_one_letter_code
_entity_poly.pdbx_strand_id
1 'polypeptide(L)'
;SSTGSWYMNHRAVIEDICAGTHLAPFMLGYSYGTTHNWAMFKYELVQREVRSVQQAAAGFLEWMANIELALKGFDVSCRIGFTNEVIYGLRDKMDAEEVRIRTIIMKKDAGLLDVDEARREAEDGRALL
;
A
#
# COMPACT_ATOMS: atom_id res chain seq x y z
N SER A 1 -11.72 -40.23 8.99
CA SER A 1 -12.00 -39.16 9.97
C SER A 1 -12.89 -38.11 9.31
N SER A 2 -14.18 -38.11 9.64
CA SER A 2 -15.19 -37.19 9.08
C SER A 2 -14.83 -35.69 9.24
N THR A 3 -14.07 -35.36 10.29
CA THR A 3 -13.58 -34.01 10.58
C THR A 3 -12.62 -33.46 9.51
N GLY A 4 -11.78 -34.29 8.91
CA GLY A 4 -10.83 -33.86 7.86
C GLY A 4 -11.53 -33.52 6.54
N SER A 5 -12.56 -34.29 6.18
CA SER A 5 -13.35 -34.03 4.98
C SER A 5 -14.21 -32.77 5.12
N TRP A 6 -14.82 -32.54 6.28
CA TRP A 6 -15.56 -31.31 6.55
C TRP A 6 -14.67 -30.06 6.44
N TYR A 7 -13.46 -30.10 7.02
CA TYR A 7 -12.54 -28.97 7.00
C TYR A 7 -12.08 -28.60 5.58
N MET A 8 -11.78 -29.61 4.76
CA MET A 8 -11.38 -29.39 3.36
C MET A 8 -12.52 -28.82 2.52
N ASN A 9 -13.74 -29.35 2.67
CA ASN A 9 -14.91 -28.84 1.96
C ASN A 9 -15.25 -27.40 2.39
N HIS A 10 -15.20 -27.10 3.69
CA HIS A 10 -15.44 -25.76 4.21
C HIS A 10 -14.43 -24.74 3.65
N ARG A 11 -13.15 -25.12 3.55
CA ARG A 11 -12.11 -24.27 2.96
C ARG A 11 -12.33 -24.01 1.47
N ALA A 12 -12.69 -25.04 0.72
CA ALA A 12 -12.99 -24.91 -0.71
C ALA A 12 -14.14 -23.92 -0.96
N VAL A 13 -15.22 -24.02 -0.17
CA VAL A 13 -16.36 -23.08 -0.25
C VAL A 13 -15.93 -21.63 0.03
N ILE A 14 -15.06 -21.40 1.03
CA ILE A 14 -14.56 -20.05 1.32
C ILE A 14 -13.71 -19.52 0.16
N GLU A 15 -12.85 -20.36 -0.42
CA GLU A 15 -12.01 -19.98 -1.56
C GLU A 15 -12.88 -19.62 -2.79
N ASP A 16 -13.95 -20.37 -3.06
CA ASP A 16 -14.89 -20.07 -4.14
C ASP A 16 -15.65 -18.74 -3.92
N ILE A 17 -16.12 -18.48 -2.69
CA ILE A 17 -16.77 -17.22 -2.34
C ILE A 17 -15.79 -16.05 -2.51
N CYS A 18 -14.55 -16.20 -2.04
CA CYS A 18 -13.50 -15.20 -2.17
C CYS A 18 -13.20 -14.89 -3.65
N ALA A 19 -13.06 -15.94 -4.47
CA ALA A 19 -12.83 -15.79 -5.90
C ALA A 19 -14.00 -15.09 -6.61
N GLY A 20 -15.24 -15.46 -6.29
CA GLY A 20 -16.43 -14.86 -6.92
C GLY A 20 -16.68 -13.41 -6.52
N THR A 21 -16.31 -13.03 -5.29
CA THR A 21 -16.53 -11.68 -4.76
C THR A 21 -15.33 -10.75 -4.92
N HIS A 22 -14.23 -11.23 -5.50
CA HIS A 22 -12.93 -10.54 -5.52
C HIS A 22 -12.44 -10.15 -4.11
N LEU A 23 -12.89 -10.88 -3.08
CA LEU A 23 -12.45 -10.71 -1.71
C LEU A 23 -11.28 -11.63 -1.41
N ALA A 24 -10.39 -11.20 -0.52
CA ALA A 24 -9.38 -12.08 0.04
C ALA A 24 -9.89 -12.71 1.35
N PRO A 25 -9.51 -13.96 1.69
CA PRO A 25 -10.01 -14.65 2.88
C PRO A 25 -9.83 -13.89 4.20
N PHE A 26 -8.77 -13.07 4.31
CA PHE A 26 -8.52 -12.23 5.48
C PHE A 26 -9.63 -11.18 5.71
N MET A 27 -10.30 -10.73 4.64
CA MET A 27 -11.41 -9.77 4.72
C MET A 27 -12.66 -10.40 5.34
N LEU A 28 -12.74 -11.73 5.34
CA LEU A 28 -13.79 -12.52 5.99
C LEU A 28 -13.35 -13.07 7.36
N GLY A 29 -12.20 -12.63 7.87
CA GLY A 29 -11.66 -13.08 9.15
C GLY A 29 -10.94 -14.43 9.11
N TYR A 30 -10.70 -15.01 7.93
CA TYR A 30 -9.97 -16.27 7.79
C TYR A 30 -8.48 -16.01 7.54
N SER A 31 -7.62 -16.59 8.37
CA SER A 31 -6.17 -16.64 8.14
C SER A 31 -5.71 -18.08 7.96
N TYR A 32 -5.10 -18.38 6.81
CA TYR A 32 -4.58 -19.72 6.49
C TYR A 32 -3.11 -19.91 6.86
N GLY A 33 -2.47 -18.90 7.48
CA GLY A 33 -1.09 -18.95 7.96
C GLY A 33 -0.92 -18.13 9.23
N THR A 34 0.03 -18.55 10.07
CA THR A 34 0.45 -17.82 11.28
C THR A 34 1.39 -16.66 10.97
N THR A 35 1.86 -16.54 9.74
CA THR A 35 2.87 -15.58 9.32
C THR A 35 2.23 -14.26 8.88
N HIS A 36 2.59 -13.19 9.61
CA HIS A 36 2.30 -11.79 9.31
C HIS A 36 2.43 -11.44 7.82
N ASN A 37 3.42 -12.02 7.14
CA ASN A 37 3.73 -11.78 5.74
C ASN A 37 2.62 -12.21 4.76
N TRP A 38 1.84 -13.26 5.06
CA TRP A 38 0.80 -13.74 4.13
C TRP A 38 -0.39 -12.77 4.06
N ALA A 39 -0.84 -12.28 5.22
CA ALA A 39 -1.91 -11.29 5.29
C ALA A 39 -1.46 -9.96 4.67
N MET A 40 -0.21 -9.54 4.90
CA MET A 40 0.37 -8.35 4.30
C MET A 40 0.40 -8.42 2.76
N PHE A 41 0.89 -9.53 2.19
CA PHE A 41 0.90 -9.72 0.73
C PHE A 41 -0.51 -9.66 0.13
N LYS A 42 -1.48 -10.33 0.75
CA LYS A 42 -2.88 -10.32 0.29
C LYS A 42 -3.50 -8.92 0.41
N TYR A 43 -3.17 -8.18 1.46
CA TYR A 43 -3.60 -6.81 1.63
C TYR A 43 -3.00 -5.89 0.54
N GLU A 44 -1.70 -6.02 0.24
CA GLU A 44 -1.05 -5.26 -0.83
C GLU A 44 -1.66 -5.53 -2.19
N LEU A 45 -2.03 -6.78 -2.47
CA LEU A 45 -2.72 -7.17 -3.70
C LEU A 45 -4.06 -6.43 -3.84
N VAL A 46 -4.90 -6.47 -2.80
CA VAL A 46 -6.20 -5.77 -2.80
C VAL A 46 -5.99 -4.26 -2.98
N GLN A 47 -5.00 -3.67 -2.33
CA GLN A 47 -4.70 -2.24 -2.49
C GLN A 47 -4.24 -1.86 -3.89
N ARG A 48 -3.60 -2.76 -4.65
CA ARG A 48 -3.26 -2.51 -6.06
C ARG A 48 -4.53 -2.43 -6.91
N GLU A 49 -5.48 -3.34 -6.69
CA GLU A 49 -6.77 -3.30 -7.38
C GLU A 49 -7.57 -2.05 -7.04
N VAL A 50 -7.64 -1.68 -5.76
CA VAL A 50 -8.31 -0.44 -5.32
C VAL A 50 -7.70 0.78 -6.00
N ARG A 51 -6.36 0.89 -6.06
CA ARG A 51 -5.68 1.99 -6.74
C ARG A 51 -6.00 2.03 -8.23
N SER A 52 -6.06 0.87 -8.89
CA SER A 52 -6.43 0.79 -10.32
C SER A 52 -7.83 1.35 -10.58
N VAL A 53 -8.81 0.92 -9.79
CA VAL A 53 -10.20 1.39 -9.89
C VAL A 53 -10.29 2.90 -9.60
N GLN A 54 -9.59 3.37 -8.57
CA GLN A 54 -9.56 4.79 -8.22
C GLN A 54 -8.89 5.64 -9.30
N GLN A 55 -7.85 5.16 -9.99
CA GLN A 55 -7.24 5.87 -11.11
C GLN A 55 -8.23 6.02 -12.27
N ALA A 56 -8.98 4.96 -12.60
CA ALA A 56 -10.02 5.02 -13.62
C ALA A 56 -11.14 6.02 -13.22
N ALA A 57 -11.58 5.98 -11.95
CA ALA A 57 -12.57 6.91 -11.42
C ALA A 57 -12.07 8.36 -11.43
N ALA A 58 -10.81 8.59 -11.02
CA ALA A 58 -10.19 9.91 -11.05
C ALA A 58 -10.16 10.46 -12.47
N GLY A 59 -9.70 9.68 -13.46
CA GLY A 59 -9.67 10.11 -14.84
C GLY A 59 -11.05 10.48 -15.39
N PHE A 60 -12.09 9.71 -15.04
CA PHE A 60 -13.46 10.04 -15.43
C PHE A 60 -13.97 11.33 -14.79
N LEU A 61 -13.73 11.52 -13.48
CA LEU A 61 -14.14 12.72 -12.76
C LEU A 61 -13.37 13.96 -13.25
N GLU A 62 -12.07 13.84 -13.51
CA GLU A 62 -11.24 14.90 -14.08
C GLU A 62 -11.75 15.30 -15.46
N TRP A 63 -12.09 14.33 -16.32
CA TRP A 63 -12.65 14.58 -17.63
C TRP A 63 -13.95 15.38 -17.55
N MET A 64 -14.88 14.99 -16.69
CA MET A 64 -16.13 15.73 -16.48
C MET A 64 -15.89 17.13 -15.91
N ALA A 65 -15.03 17.25 -14.89
CA ALA A 65 -14.74 18.54 -14.25
C ALA A 65 -14.08 19.52 -15.23
N ASN A 66 -13.14 19.04 -16.06
CA ASN A 66 -12.46 19.87 -17.05
C ASN A 66 -13.40 20.31 -18.18
N ILE A 67 -14.35 19.47 -18.59
CA ILE A 67 -15.40 19.88 -19.54
C ILE A 67 -16.25 21.01 -18.94
N GLU A 68 -16.69 20.87 -17.69
CA GLU A 68 -17.50 21.89 -17.02
C GLU A 68 -16.73 23.22 -16.85
N LEU A 69 -15.44 23.16 -16.53
CA LEU A 69 -14.56 24.32 -16.45
C LEU A 69 -14.42 25.02 -17.81
N ALA A 70 -14.19 24.24 -18.88
CA ALA A 70 -14.10 24.76 -20.24
C ALA A 70 -15.42 25.39 -20.71
N LEU A 71 -16.57 24.76 -20.41
CA LEU A 71 -17.90 25.28 -20.75
C LEU A 71 -18.20 26.60 -20.04
N LYS A 72 -17.71 26.78 -18.82
CA LYS A 72 -17.82 28.04 -18.07
C LYS A 72 -16.80 29.10 -18.47
N GLY A 73 -15.86 28.77 -19.37
CA GLY A 73 -14.83 29.68 -19.86
C GLY A 73 -13.68 29.91 -18.88
N PHE A 74 -13.47 29.02 -17.91
CA PHE A 74 -12.29 29.08 -17.04
C PHE A 74 -11.09 28.41 -17.73
N ASP A 75 -9.97 29.13 -17.83
CA ASP A 75 -8.69 28.60 -18.33
C ASP A 75 -7.89 27.91 -17.20
N VAL A 76 -8.50 26.90 -16.57
CA VAL A 76 -7.87 26.11 -15.50
C VAL A 76 -8.17 24.63 -15.70
N SER A 77 -7.29 23.77 -15.18
CA SER A 77 -7.48 22.32 -15.18
C SER A 77 -7.61 21.78 -13.76
N CYS A 78 -8.49 20.80 -13.59
CA CYS A 78 -8.70 20.05 -12.37
C CYS A 78 -7.94 18.72 -12.44
N ARG A 79 -7.31 18.35 -11.33
CA ARG A 79 -6.79 17.00 -11.05
C ARG A 79 -7.42 16.46 -9.78
N ILE A 80 -7.78 15.18 -9.79
CA ILE A 80 -8.43 14.49 -8.68
C ILE A 80 -7.52 13.36 -8.23
N GLY A 81 -7.08 13.45 -6.98
CA GLY A 81 -6.30 12.40 -6.32
C GLY A 81 -7.10 11.73 -5.22
N PHE A 82 -7.00 10.39 -5.14
CA PHE A 82 -7.46 9.65 -3.98
C PHE A 82 -6.30 9.48 -2.99
N THR A 83 -6.50 9.93 -1.76
CA THR A 83 -5.53 9.70 -0.68
C THR A 83 -5.65 8.25 -0.22
N ASN A 84 -4.71 7.41 -0.64
CA ASN A 84 -4.60 6.02 -0.23
C ASN A 84 -3.55 5.84 0.87
N GLU A 85 -3.51 6.77 1.83
CA GLU A 85 -2.67 6.62 3.01
C GLU A 85 -3.16 5.45 3.85
N VAL A 86 -2.56 4.30 3.59
CA VAL A 86 -2.78 3.10 4.37
C VAL A 86 -1.91 3.19 5.63
N ILE A 87 -2.56 3.11 6.79
CA ILE A 87 -1.93 3.10 8.12
C ILE A 87 -1.27 1.73 8.44
N TYR A 88 -1.52 0.70 7.64
CA TYR A 88 -0.80 -0.59 7.73
C TYR A 88 0.64 -0.47 7.24
N GLY A 89 1.59 -0.90 8.08
CA GLY A 89 3.02 -0.81 7.81
C GLY A 89 3.65 0.55 8.15
N LEU A 90 2.92 1.49 8.78
CA LEU A 90 3.52 2.71 9.31
C LEU A 90 4.63 2.36 10.31
N ARG A 91 4.38 1.37 11.18
CA ARG A 91 5.38 0.87 12.11
C ARG A 91 6.58 0.27 11.37
N ASP A 92 6.38 -0.59 10.38
CA ASP A 92 7.49 -1.17 9.61
C ASP A 92 8.27 -0.08 8.84
N LYS A 93 7.59 0.96 8.33
CA LYS A 93 8.23 2.12 7.70
C LYS A 93 9.00 2.97 8.71
N MET A 94 8.45 3.18 9.90
CA MET A 94 9.12 3.90 10.98
C MET A 94 10.31 3.11 11.51
N ASP A 95 10.19 1.79 11.65
CA ASP A 95 11.26 0.87 12.06
C ASP A 95 12.34 0.83 10.98
N ALA A 96 11.98 0.78 9.68
CA ALA A 96 12.92 0.87 8.58
C ALA A 96 13.65 2.22 8.52
N GLU A 97 12.93 3.32 8.80
CA GLU A 97 13.51 4.65 8.89
C GLU A 97 14.45 4.78 10.10
N GLU A 98 14.07 4.21 11.24
CA GLU A 98 14.91 4.14 12.43
C GLU A 98 16.20 3.37 12.15
N VAL A 99 16.10 2.20 11.52
CA VAL A 99 17.26 1.39 11.11
C VAL A 99 18.14 2.16 10.13
N ARG A 100 17.55 2.91 9.19
CA ARG A 100 18.28 3.74 8.23
C ARG A 100 19.05 4.87 8.92
N ILE A 101 18.38 5.67 9.75
CA ILE A 101 19.00 6.76 10.50
C ILE A 101 20.12 6.21 11.40
N ARG A 102 19.86 5.09 12.09
CA ARG A 102 20.86 4.42 12.92
C ARG A 102 22.07 3.97 12.11
N THR A 103 21.86 3.44 10.91
CA THR A 103 22.95 3.03 10.00
C THR A 103 23.79 4.23 9.57
N ILE A 104 23.17 5.38 9.25
CA ILE A 104 23.89 6.61 8.89
C ILE A 104 24.73 7.10 10.08
N ILE A 105 24.17 7.10 11.29
CA ILE A 105 24.90 7.46 12.52
C ILE A 105 26.09 6.51 12.74
N MET A 106 25.88 5.19 12.59
CA MET A 106 26.97 4.21 12.73
C MET A 106 28.08 4.39 11.69
N LYS A 107 27.73 4.71 10.44
CA LYS A 107 28.71 5.00 9.38
C LYS A 107 29.52 6.25 9.71
N LYS A 108 28.88 7.30 10.22
CA LYS A 108 29.54 8.53 10.68
C LYS A 108 30.48 8.24 11.85
N ASP A 109 30.01 7.53 12.87
CA ASP A 109 30.79 7.23 14.08
C ASP A 109 31.98 6.30 13.76
N ALA A 110 31.85 5.45 12.75
CA ALA A 110 32.93 4.62 12.21
C ALA A 110 33.92 5.39 11.31
N GLY A 111 33.69 6.68 11.05
CA GLY A 111 34.52 7.50 10.17
C GLY A 111 34.38 7.17 8.68
N LEU A 112 33.33 6.44 8.28
CA LEU A 112 33.05 6.08 6.90
C LEU A 112 32.31 7.18 6.14
N LEU A 113 31.71 8.14 6.85
CA LEU A 113 31.03 9.31 6.30
C LEU A 113 31.47 10.58 7.05
N ASP A 114 31.72 11.64 6.29
CA ASP A 114 31.86 12.98 6.86
C ASP A 114 30.46 13.58 7.17
N VAL A 115 30.41 14.61 8.01
CA VAL A 115 29.17 15.25 8.49
C VAL A 115 28.33 15.78 7.32
N ASP A 116 28.97 16.34 6.31
CA ASP A 116 28.31 16.88 5.11
C ASP A 116 27.83 15.79 4.15
N GLU A 117 28.39 14.58 4.24
CA GLU A 117 28.00 13.44 3.42
C GLU A 117 26.86 12.64 4.07
N ALA A 118 26.92 12.47 5.40
CA ALA A 118 25.81 11.93 6.19
C ALA A 118 24.56 12.80 6.10
N ARG A 119 24.71 14.13 6.04
CA ARG A 119 23.60 15.07 5.85
C ARG A 119 22.94 14.93 4.49
N ARG A 120 23.72 14.80 3.41
CA ARG A 120 23.20 14.59 2.06
C ARG A 120 22.47 13.25 1.94
N GLU A 121 23.02 12.17 2.50
CA GLU A 121 22.37 10.84 2.49
C GLU A 121 21.03 10.85 3.28
N ALA A 122 20.95 11.64 4.35
CA ALA A 122 19.70 11.82 5.10
C ALA A 122 18.66 12.68 4.36
N GLU A 123 19.08 13.72 3.63
CA GLU A 123 18.20 14.59 2.86
C GLU A 123 17.67 13.88 1.59
N ASP A 124 18.50 13.13 0.87
CA ASP A 124 18.10 12.33 -0.30
C ASP A 124 17.14 11.19 0.10
N GLY A 125 17.38 10.54 1.25
CA GLY A 125 16.49 9.49 1.76
C GLY A 125 15.08 9.98 2.13
N ARG A 126 14.94 11.28 2.43
CA ARG A 126 13.67 11.94 2.77
C ARG A 126 12.87 12.34 1.53
N ALA A 127 13.51 12.50 0.36
CA ALA A 127 12.85 12.83 -0.90
C ALA A 127 12.20 11.62 -1.61
N LEU A 128 12.53 10.40 -1.17
CA LEU A 128 12.04 9.12 -1.73
C LEU A 128 10.83 8.53 -0.97
N LEU A 129 10.35 9.20 0.08
CA LEU A 129 9.18 8.83 0.89
C LEU A 129 8.00 9.75 0.58
#